data_AF-A0A1I7ULG2-F1
#
_entry.id   AF-A0A1I7ULG2-F1
#
_cell.length_a   1.000
_cell.length_b   1.000
_cell.length_c   1.000
_cell.angle_alpha   90.00
_cell.angle_beta   90.00
_cell.angle_gamma   90.00
#
_symmetry.space_group_name_H-M   'P 1'
#
loop_
_entity.id
_entity.type
_entity.pdbx_description
1 polymer ?
#
loop_
_entity_poly.entity_id
_entity_poly.type
_entity_poly.pdbx_seq_one_letter_code
_entity_poly.pdbx_strand_id
1 'polypeptide(L)'
;MRDIEDFVFTNKQCLAVCIAKNENTKLSQIFQLLALDDKEEQFEAQPLSHNVRCSLIGIANFLLNSHGNFADELVPVLLRALSALPHMKWIDDGLLNKSDSGIFKKLGF
;
A
#
# COMPACT_ATOMS: atom_id res chain seq x y z
N MET A 1 12.05 -22.93 -19.10
CA MET A 1 12.29 -21.54 -18.69
C MET A 1 11.24 -21.24 -17.64
N ARG A 2 11.62 -20.71 -16.47
CA ARG A 2 10.62 -20.17 -15.55
C ARG A 2 9.99 -18.98 -16.25
N ASP A 3 8.67 -18.95 -16.32
CA ASP A 3 7.93 -17.77 -16.73
C ASP A 3 8.39 -16.64 -15.82
N ILE A 4 9.17 -15.72 -16.39
CA ILE A 4 9.44 -14.44 -15.75
C ILE A 4 8.11 -13.74 -15.89
N GLU A 5 7.28 -13.78 -14.84
CA GLU A 5 6.17 -12.85 -14.73
C GLU A 5 6.75 -11.47 -14.99
N ASP A 6 6.30 -10.82 -16.07
CA ASP A 6 6.78 -9.51 -16.46
C ASP A 6 6.82 -8.64 -15.21
N PHE A 7 7.96 -8.01 -14.96
CA PHE A 7 8.09 -7.02 -13.90
C PHE A 7 7.16 -5.86 -14.27
N VAL A 8 5.90 -5.96 -13.90
CA VAL A 8 4.92 -4.89 -14.08
C VAL A 8 5.28 -3.85 -13.03
N PHE A 9 6.10 -2.89 -13.44
CA PHE A 9 6.32 -1.67 -12.67
C PHE A 9 5.00 -0.90 -12.61
N THR A 10 4.12 -1.32 -11.70
CA THR A 10 2.91 -0.60 -11.38
C THR A 10 3.34 0.58 -10.53
N ASN A 11 3.60 1.71 -11.19
CA ASN A 11 3.91 2.96 -10.52
C ASN A 11 2.63 3.51 -9.84
N LYS A 12 2.17 2.80 -8.80
CA LYS A 12 0.93 3.09 -8.06
C LYS A 12 0.96 4.50 -7.47
N GLN A 13 2.15 4.99 -7.09
CA GLN A 13 2.32 6.34 -6.56
C GLN A 13 2.08 7.41 -7.64
N CYS A 14 2.63 7.27 -8.85
CA CYS A 14 2.32 8.21 -9.94
C CYS A 14 0.87 8.07 -10.39
N LEU A 15 0.34 6.85 -10.47
CA LEU A 15 -1.06 6.61 -10.82
C LEU A 15 -2.01 7.31 -9.84
N ALA A 16 -1.72 7.24 -8.53
CA ALA A 16 -2.47 7.93 -7.49
C ALA A 16 -2.56 9.44 -7.73
N VAL A 17 -1.46 10.07 -8.13
CA VAL A 17 -1.43 11.51 -8.48
C VAL A 17 -2.28 11.78 -9.72
N CYS A 18 -2.16 10.94 -10.75
CA CYS A 18 -2.93 11.11 -11.99
C CYS A 18 -4.44 10.99 -11.75
N ILE A 19 -4.88 9.96 -11.02
CA ILE A 19 -6.32 9.77 -10.75
C ILE A 19 -6.86 10.79 -9.74
N ALA A 20 -6.02 11.34 -8.85
CA ALA A 20 -6.41 12.43 -7.95
C ALA A 20 -6.77 13.73 -8.68
N LYS A 21 -6.28 13.92 -9.91
CA LYS A 21 -6.61 15.07 -10.76
C LYS A 21 -7.79 14.81 -11.70
N ASN A 22 -8.36 13.61 -11.70
CA ASN A 22 -9.51 13.27 -12.54
C ASN A 22 -10.81 13.43 -11.74
N GLU A 23 -11.64 14.39 -12.15
CA GLU A 23 -12.93 14.68 -11.51
C GLU A 23 -13.95 13.54 -11.64
N ASN A 24 -13.76 12.63 -12.61
CA ASN A 24 -14.65 11.49 -12.84
C ASN A 24 -14.22 10.22 -12.08
N THR A 25 -13.17 10.31 -11.25
CA THR A 25 -12.69 9.16 -10.48
C THR A 25 -13.72 8.71 -9.45
N LYS A 26 -14.01 7.41 -9.46
CA LYS A 26 -14.90 6.76 -8.49
C LYS A 26 -14.09 6.02 -7.43
N LEU A 27 -14.66 5.91 -6.23
CA LEU A 27 -14.05 5.17 -5.13
C LEU A 27 -13.67 3.72 -5.51
N SER A 28 -14.55 3.01 -6.24
CA SER A 28 -14.25 1.65 -6.71
C SER A 28 -13.03 1.58 -7.63
N GLN A 29 -12.79 2.61 -8.44
CA GLN A 29 -11.60 2.69 -9.29
C GLN A 29 -10.35 2.96 -8.46
N ILE A 30 -10.46 3.75 -7.39
CA ILE A 30 -9.34 3.99 -6.46
C ILE A 30 -8.91 2.66 -5.83
N PHE A 31 -9.87 1.87 -5.32
CA PHE A 31 -9.56 0.57 -4.76
C PHE A 31 -9.00 -0.39 -5.81
N GLN A 32 -9.61 -0.48 -6.99
CA GLN A 32 -9.10 -1.34 -8.07
C GLN A 32 -7.66 -1.00 -8.47
N LEU A 33 -7.32 0.29 -8.53
CA LEU A 33 -6.01 0.73 -9.02
C LEU A 33 -4.94 0.76 -7.92
N LEU A 34 -5.31 1.15 -6.71
CA LEU A 34 -4.37 1.40 -5.61
C LEU A 34 -4.38 0.29 -4.55
N ALA A 35 -5.48 -0.42 -4.34
CA ALA A 35 -5.51 -1.55 -3.41
C ALA A 35 -4.85 -2.80 -4.03
N LEU A 36 -4.82 -3.87 -3.23
CA LEU A 36 -4.39 -5.19 -3.66
C LEU A 36 -5.61 -5.97 -4.11
N ASP A 37 -5.55 -6.52 -5.32
CA ASP A 37 -6.66 -7.26 -5.91
C ASP A 37 -7.14 -8.38 -4.94
N ASP A 38 -8.46 -8.55 -4.91
CA ASP A 38 -9.25 -9.53 -4.14
C ASP A 38 -9.25 -9.41 -2.60
N LYS A 39 -8.38 -8.57 -2.01
CA LYS A 39 -8.35 -8.33 -0.56
C LYS A 39 -8.74 -6.89 -0.26
N GLU A 40 -10.04 -6.65 -0.33
CA GLU A 40 -10.64 -5.40 0.11
C GLU A 40 -10.14 -5.03 1.51
N GLU A 41 -9.43 -3.91 1.58
CA GLU A 41 -9.34 -2.97 2.70
C GLU A 41 -8.73 -3.44 4.04
N GLN A 42 -8.34 -4.71 4.16
CA GLN A 42 -7.71 -5.23 5.37
C GLN A 42 -6.19 -5.29 5.21
N PHE A 43 -5.56 -4.13 5.07
CA PHE A 43 -4.09 -4.04 5.05
C PHE A 43 -3.49 -4.53 6.37
N GLU A 44 -4.17 -4.26 7.48
CA GLU A 44 -3.80 -4.65 8.84
C GLU A 44 -3.67 -6.16 9.05
N ALA A 45 -4.40 -6.96 8.26
CA ALA A 45 -4.37 -8.42 8.34
C ALA A 45 -3.29 -9.03 7.42
N GLN A 46 -2.61 -8.21 6.62
CA GLN A 46 -1.63 -8.65 5.64
C GLN A 46 -0.20 -8.43 6.14
N PRO A 47 0.77 -9.23 5.68
CA PRO A 47 2.18 -8.88 5.87
C PRO A 47 2.49 -7.53 5.22
N LEU A 48 3.37 -6.73 5.82
CA LEU A 48 3.84 -5.46 5.27
C LEU A 48 4.83 -5.72 4.12
N SER A 49 4.33 -6.24 3.01
CA SER A 49 5.07 -6.52 1.76
C SER A 49 5.34 -5.24 0.96
N HIS A 50 6.17 -5.31 -0.09
CA HIS A 50 6.37 -4.18 -1.01
C HIS A 50 5.04 -3.69 -1.57
N ASN A 51 4.17 -4.62 -1.97
CA ASN A 51 2.87 -4.32 -2.55
C ASN A 51 1.94 -3.62 -1.54
N VAL A 52 1.85 -4.10 -0.30
CA VAL A 52 1.08 -3.44 0.77
C VAL A 52 1.60 -2.02 1.03
N ARG A 53 2.93 -1.85 1.13
CA ARG A 53 3.55 -0.53 1.32
C ARG A 53 3.23 0.41 0.16
N CYS A 54 3.35 -0.05 -1.08
CA CYS A 54 3.05 0.73 -2.27
C CYS A 54 1.57 1.13 -2.34
N SER A 55 0.65 0.25 -1.97
CA SER A 55 -0.78 0.55 -1.88
C SER A 55 -1.10 1.61 -0.83
N LEU A 56 -0.59 1.46 0.40
CA LEU A 56 -0.80 2.44 1.47
C LEU A 56 -0.27 3.83 1.10
N ILE A 57 0.94 3.89 0.53
CA ILE A 57 1.53 5.14 0.05
C ILE A 57 0.73 5.71 -1.13
N GLY A 58 0.25 4.86 -2.04
CA GLY A 58 -0.62 5.26 -3.15
C GLY A 58 -1.89 5.94 -2.65
N ILE A 59 -2.60 5.33 -1.69
CA ILE A 59 -3.82 5.89 -1.10
C ILE A 59 -3.53 7.24 -0.40
N ALA A 60 -2.44 7.33 0.36
CA ALA A 60 -2.03 8.59 1.00
C ALA A 60 -1.70 9.69 -0.03
N ASN A 61 -0.99 9.35 -1.11
CA ASN A 61 -0.68 10.28 -2.18
C ASN A 61 -1.94 10.75 -2.92
N PHE A 62 -2.90 9.85 -3.15
CA PHE A 62 -4.19 10.22 -3.72
C PHE A 62 -4.88 11.27 -2.86
N LEU A 63 -5.06 11.00 -1.56
CA LEU A 63 -5.73 11.92 -0.62
C LEU A 63 -5.06 13.29 -0.57
N LEU A 64 -3.73 13.32 -0.57
CA LEU A 64 -2.97 14.56 -0.59
C LEU A 64 -3.22 15.37 -1.87
N ASN A 65 -3.33 14.71 -3.03
CA ASN A 65 -3.45 15.36 -4.32
C ASN A 65 -4.89 15.63 -4.76
N SER A 66 -5.87 14.94 -4.16
CA SER A 66 -7.30 15.10 -4.38
C SER A 66 -7.94 16.11 -3.43
N HIS A 67 -7.12 16.79 -2.60
CA HIS A 67 -7.57 17.72 -1.56
C HIS A 67 -8.55 17.07 -0.56
N GLY A 68 -8.31 15.80 -0.22
CA GLY A 68 -9.15 15.06 0.73
C GLY A 68 -10.45 14.50 0.15
N ASN A 69 -10.62 14.49 -1.18
CA ASN A 69 -11.74 13.75 -1.77
C ASN A 69 -11.66 12.26 -1.36
N PHE A 70 -12.79 11.68 -0.97
CA PHE A 70 -12.91 10.33 -0.39
C PHE A 70 -12.17 10.12 0.95
N ALA A 71 -11.97 11.19 1.75
CA ALA A 71 -11.31 11.08 3.05
C ALA A 71 -12.08 10.20 4.04
N ASP A 72 -13.42 10.26 4.03
CA ASP A 72 -14.26 9.50 4.96
C ASP A 72 -14.09 7.98 4.77
N GLU A 73 -13.78 7.54 3.55
CA GLU A 73 -13.55 6.13 3.22
C GLU A 73 -12.08 5.73 3.35
N LEU A 74 -11.16 6.56 2.88
CA LEU A 74 -9.74 6.20 2.76
C LEU A 74 -8.92 6.47 4.02
N VAL A 75 -9.26 7.48 4.83
CA VAL A 75 -8.53 7.77 6.08
C VAL A 75 -8.68 6.62 7.09
N PRO A 76 -9.88 6.05 7.32
CA PRO A 76 -10.01 4.88 8.20
C PRO A 76 -9.14 3.70 7.78
N VAL A 77 -9.01 3.44 6.47
CA VAL A 77 -8.13 2.38 5.93
C VAL A 77 -6.68 2.62 6.32
N LEU A 78 -6.19 3.86 6.13
CA LEU A 78 -4.82 4.23 6.52
C LEU A 78 -4.60 4.15 8.03
N LEU A 79 -5.57 4.57 8.84
CA LEU A 79 -5.47 4.53 10.30
C LEU A 79 -5.46 3.10 10.85
N ARG A 80 -6.27 2.20 10.31
CA ARG A 80 -6.24 0.77 10.68
C ARG A 80 -4.87 0.16 10.38
N ALA A 81 -4.35 0.41 9.18
CA ALA A 81 -3.03 -0.07 8.79
C ALA A 81 -1.93 0.52 9.69
N LEU A 82 -1.94 1.84 9.91
CA LEU A 82 -0.98 2.54 10.77
C LEU A 82 -0.97 1.98 12.21
N SER A 83 -2.16 1.73 12.77
CA SER A 83 -2.31 1.17 14.11
C SER A 83 -1.81 -0.28 14.21
N ALA A 84 -1.91 -1.03 13.11
CA ALA A 84 -1.44 -2.41 13.03
C ALA A 84 0.05 -2.53 12.67
N LEU A 85 0.68 -1.50 12.10
CA LEU A 85 2.08 -1.51 11.63
C LEU A 85 3.07 -2.18 12.61
N PRO A 86 3.04 -1.90 13.93
CA PRO A 86 3.97 -2.52 14.88
C PRO A 86 3.86 -4.05 14.98
N HIS A 87 2.71 -4.61 14.59
CA HIS A 87 2.40 -6.03 14.66
C HIS A 87 2.38 -6.71 13.28
N MET A 88 2.47 -5.94 12.20
CA MET A 88 2.49 -6.49 10.85
C MET A 88 3.84 -7.15 10.58
N LYS A 89 3.80 -8.37 10.04
CA LYS A 89 5.01 -9.08 9.61
C LYS A 89 5.62 -8.38 8.40
N TRP A 90 6.81 -7.81 8.55
CA TRP A 90 7.56 -7.26 7.41
C TRP A 90 8.00 -8.39 6.47
N ILE A 91 7.70 -8.25 5.18
CA ILE A 91 8.23 -9.11 4.12
C ILE A 91 8.94 -8.22 3.09
N ASP A 92 10.13 -8.64 2.69
CA ASP A 92 10.87 -7.99 1.62
C ASP A 92 10.80 -8.88 0.38
N ASP A 93 10.07 -8.43 -0.64
CA ASP A 93 9.58 -9.26 -1.75
C ASP A 93 10.66 -9.58 -2.80
N GLY A 94 11.95 -9.58 -2.43
CA GLY A 94 13.01 -9.84 -3.40
C GLY A 94 14.42 -10.08 -2.88
N LEU A 95 14.74 -9.77 -1.62
CA LEU A 95 16.04 -10.08 -1.04
C LEU A 95 15.86 -10.54 0.40
N LEU A 96 16.32 -11.75 0.71
CA LEU A 96 16.65 -12.13 2.08
C LEU A 96 17.70 -11.12 2.58
N ASN A 97 17.26 -10.07 3.24
CA ASN A 97 18.16 -9.15 3.91
C ASN A 97 18.70 -9.89 5.15
N LYS A 98 19.79 -10.65 4.96
CA LYS A 98 20.49 -11.40 6.04
C LYS A 98 20.94 -10.49 7.19
N SER A 99 20.87 -9.17 7.00
CA SER A 99 21.25 -8.11 7.93
C SER A 99 20.10 -7.56 8.79
N ASP A 100 18.82 -7.85 8.49
CA ASP A 100 17.67 -7.18 9.14
C ASP A 100 17.24 -7.79 10.49
N SER A 101 18.13 -8.50 11.16
CA SER A 101 17.88 -9.01 12.52
C SER A 101 18.07 -7.93 13.61
N GLY A 102 18.44 -6.71 13.24
CA GLY A 102 18.94 -5.69 14.18
C GLY A 102 17.95 -4.62 14.64
N ILE A 103 17.03 -4.15 13.79
CA ILE A 103 16.22 -2.95 14.10
C ILE A 103 14.94 -3.30 14.89
N PHE A 104 14.21 -4.33 14.50
CA PHE A 104 12.97 -4.73 15.20
C PHE A 104 13.24 -5.23 16.63
N LYS A 105 14.31 -6.03 16.79
CA LYS A 105 14.79 -6.47 18.10
C LYS A 105 15.19 -5.33 19.03
N LYS A 106 15.73 -4.23 18.50
CA LYS A 106 16.10 -3.04 19.30
C LYS A 106 14.89 -2.25 19.78
N LEU A 107 13.74 -2.41 19.12
CA LEU A 107 12.50 -1.72 19.45
C LEU A 107 11.53 -2.58 20.28
N GLY A 108 11.89 -3.82 20.60
CA GLY A 108 11.10 -4.70 21.46
C GLY A 108 9.94 -5.42 20.76
N PHE A 109 9.99 -5.54 19.43
CA PHE A 109 9.07 -6.34 18.62
C PHE A 109 9.63 -7.73 18.32
#